data_AF-A0A957V6E3-F1
#
_entry.id   AF-A0A957V6E3-F1
#
_cell.length_a   1.000
_cell.length_b   1.000
_cell.length_c   1.000
_cell.angle_alpha   90.00
_cell.angle_beta   90.00
_cell.angle_gamma   90.00
#
_symmetry.space_group_name_H-M   'P 1'
#
loop_
_entity.id
_entity.type
_entity.pdbx_description
1 polymer ?
#
loop_
_entity_poly.entity_id
_entity_poly.type
_entity_poly.pdbx_seq_one_letter_code
_entity_poly.pdbx_strand_id
1 'polypeptide(L)'
;EIYEEALDALLKKWDSSRQIRRGGLYKTLSLGRKRQMFARIAYDAFARSEIVFPQASLEAWLKAYLVNVPELPAAVDIDAEAVLQEIVAQHGIFAEQARHLFSFAHLTFQEYYAASYVAESMNAGVLDTLLAHVTDAKWREVFLLTASLLPDATMFLERMLRAVNGMAMQATRVKALVQVIGERAGESQAGYIQPAIRLHYFARALDFDRDRDREVDLARAIARALDFDFARAIAHDLYFASALDRARDIALARDLALHLDLAIARDLARDLDFARARALVSLQKDLVVRCRQQGRVALHDALAAIQVPADSAEPAVCQVYADALAATVDASGELAAYRRLQDETEALVETERSLLASMDENDSRLMEEYMAATRFFHDCLQVAYTADRRAIEDRILTLPD
;
A
#
# COMPACT_ATOMS: atom_id res chain seq x y z
N GLU A 1 5.60 -18.25 -2.63
CA GLU A 1 6.79 -19.11 -2.79
C GLU A 1 7.45 -19.48 -1.44
N ILE A 2 8.06 -18.57 -0.67
CA ILE A 2 8.77 -18.92 0.59
C ILE A 2 7.87 -19.64 1.63
N TYR A 3 6.63 -19.19 1.83
CA TYR A 3 5.70 -19.80 2.79
C TYR A 3 5.26 -21.21 2.38
N GLU A 4 4.96 -21.39 1.09
CA GLU A 4 4.59 -22.68 0.54
C GLU A 4 5.75 -23.68 0.71
N GLU A 5 6.97 -23.29 0.35
CA GLU A 5 8.16 -24.12 0.48
C GLU A 5 8.47 -24.48 1.94
N ALA A 6 8.31 -23.53 2.87
CA ALA A 6 8.51 -23.77 4.30
C ALA A 6 7.49 -24.78 4.86
N LEU A 7 6.21 -24.62 4.51
CA LEU A 7 5.13 -25.51 4.92
C LEU A 7 5.25 -26.89 4.27
N ASP A 8 5.57 -26.96 2.98
CA ASP A 8 5.82 -28.20 2.27
C ASP A 8 7.04 -28.93 2.85
N ALA A 9 8.12 -28.21 3.20
CA ALA A 9 9.28 -28.78 3.86
C ALA A 9 8.93 -29.34 5.25
N LEU A 10 8.09 -28.64 6.01
CA LEU A 10 7.61 -29.07 7.32
C LEU A 10 6.73 -30.32 7.22
N LEU A 11 5.90 -30.43 6.19
CA LEU A 11 5.09 -31.63 5.92
C LEU A 11 5.96 -32.80 5.41
N LYS A 12 6.90 -32.56 4.48
CA LYS A 12 7.75 -33.60 3.84
C LYS A 12 8.89 -34.13 4.72
N LYS A 13 9.66 -33.26 5.39
CA LYS A 13 10.81 -33.65 6.23
C LYS A 13 10.34 -34.47 7.44
N TRP A 14 9.13 -34.22 7.91
CA TRP A 14 8.60 -34.93 9.06
C TRP A 14 8.11 -36.34 8.73
N ASP A 15 7.42 -36.53 7.58
CA ASP A 15 7.00 -37.85 7.10
C ASP A 15 8.19 -38.84 6.97
N SER A 16 9.41 -38.32 6.76
CA SER A 16 10.64 -39.12 6.59
C SER A 16 11.38 -39.44 7.90
N SER A 17 11.20 -38.68 8.99
CA SER A 17 12.15 -38.67 10.12
C SER A 17 11.70 -39.35 11.41
N ARG A 18 10.41 -39.74 11.57
CA ARG A 18 9.93 -40.39 12.81
C ARG A 18 8.98 -41.58 12.54
N GLN A 19 9.46 -42.80 12.81
CA GLN A 19 8.64 -44.03 12.85
C GLN A 19 7.82 -44.15 14.15
N ILE A 20 7.10 -43.10 14.56
CA ILE A 20 6.31 -43.11 15.81
C ILE A 20 4.84 -43.41 15.48
N ARG A 21 4.36 -44.55 16.00
CA ARG A 21 3.02 -45.18 15.90
C ARG A 21 2.51 -45.44 14.47
N ARG A 22 2.57 -46.72 14.07
CA ARG A 22 1.99 -47.24 12.82
C ARG A 22 0.47 -47.40 13.02
N GLY A 23 -0.36 -46.57 12.36
CA GLY A 23 -1.79 -46.88 12.21
C GLY A 23 -2.80 -45.72 12.05
N GLY A 24 -2.42 -44.46 12.18
CA GLY A 24 -3.38 -43.34 12.18
C GLY A 24 -3.96 -42.96 10.81
N LEU A 25 -5.25 -42.58 10.79
CA LEU A 25 -5.98 -42.06 9.61
C LEU A 25 -5.30 -40.83 8.99
N TYR A 26 -4.59 -40.05 9.79
CA TYR A 26 -3.88 -38.87 9.30
C TYR A 26 -2.72 -39.21 8.35
N LYS A 27 -2.06 -40.36 8.57
CA LYS A 27 -0.91 -40.79 7.75
C LYS A 27 -1.32 -41.31 6.37
N THR A 28 -2.57 -41.74 6.21
CA THR A 28 -3.08 -42.19 4.90
C THR A 28 -3.45 -41.03 3.98
N LEU A 29 -3.57 -39.81 4.52
CA LEU A 29 -3.86 -38.62 3.73
C LEU A 29 -2.66 -38.23 2.87
N SER A 30 -2.92 -37.94 1.60
CA SER A 30 -1.93 -37.34 0.72
C SER A 30 -1.53 -35.94 1.21
N LEU A 31 -0.36 -35.47 0.79
CA LEU A 31 0.11 -34.11 1.10
C LEU A 31 -0.93 -33.04 0.73
N GLY A 32 -1.59 -33.19 -0.43
CA GLY A 32 -2.64 -32.30 -0.88
C GLY A 32 -3.87 -32.29 0.04
N ARG A 33 -4.31 -33.46 0.54
CA ARG A 33 -5.42 -33.55 1.51
C ARG A 33 -5.07 -32.92 2.84
N LYS A 34 -3.85 -33.12 3.33
CA LYS A 34 -3.35 -32.45 4.54
C LYS A 34 -3.41 -30.92 4.37
N ARG A 35 -2.94 -30.38 3.24
CA ARG A 35 -3.01 -28.94 2.95
C ARG A 35 -4.44 -28.41 2.90
N GLN A 36 -5.33 -29.08 2.17
CA GLN A 36 -6.75 -28.70 2.09
C GLN A 36 -7.44 -28.69 3.45
N MET A 37 -7.12 -29.65 4.32
CA MET A 37 -7.63 -29.70 5.69
C MET A 37 -7.20 -28.47 6.50
N PHE A 38 -5.90 -28.14 6.48
CA PHE A 38 -5.38 -26.97 7.19
C PHE A 38 -5.90 -25.66 6.62
N ALA A 39 -6.01 -25.57 5.29
CA ALA A 39 -6.61 -24.44 4.58
C ALA A 39 -8.05 -24.18 5.04
N ARG A 40 -8.87 -25.23 5.08
CA ARG A 40 -10.27 -25.14 5.53
C ARG A 40 -10.36 -24.69 6.99
N ILE A 41 -9.60 -25.30 7.88
CA ILE A 41 -9.59 -24.96 9.32
C ILE A 41 -9.13 -23.51 9.53
N ALA A 42 -8.08 -23.09 8.83
CA ALA A 42 -7.57 -21.74 8.93
C ALA A 42 -8.61 -20.70 8.51
N TYR A 43 -9.28 -20.92 7.38
CA TYR A 43 -10.34 -20.04 6.90
C TYR A 43 -11.53 -19.99 7.88
N ASP A 44 -12.02 -21.14 8.35
CA ASP A 44 -13.16 -21.19 9.28
C ASP A 44 -12.85 -20.51 10.62
N ALA A 45 -11.61 -20.63 11.14
CA ALA A 45 -11.16 -19.92 12.34
C ALA A 45 -11.04 -18.40 12.08
N PHE A 46 -10.48 -17.99 10.94
CA PHE A 46 -10.32 -16.59 10.58
C PHE A 46 -11.67 -15.88 10.38
N ALA A 47 -12.63 -16.55 9.73
CA ALA A 47 -14.02 -16.10 9.58
C ALA A 47 -14.71 -15.85 10.93
N ARG A 48 -14.30 -16.55 11.98
CA ARG A 48 -14.79 -16.37 13.36
C ARG A 48 -13.98 -15.37 14.18
N SER A 49 -12.94 -14.76 13.59
CA SER A 49 -11.96 -13.92 14.31
C SER A 49 -11.23 -14.67 15.44
N GLU A 50 -11.04 -15.98 15.31
CA GLU A 50 -10.39 -16.84 16.30
C GLU A 50 -8.93 -17.12 15.90
N ILE A 51 -7.98 -16.58 16.68
CA ILE A 51 -6.56 -16.97 16.61
C ILE A 51 -6.27 -18.15 17.55
N VAL A 52 -6.91 -18.13 18.72
CA VAL A 52 -6.90 -19.19 19.72
C VAL A 52 -8.32 -19.74 19.82
N PHE A 53 -8.48 -21.05 19.66
CA PHE A 53 -9.75 -21.73 19.60
C PHE A 53 -9.79 -22.96 20.52
N PRO A 54 -10.97 -23.35 21.04
CA PRO A 54 -11.11 -24.54 21.87
C PRO A 54 -10.72 -25.82 21.13
N GLN A 55 -10.13 -26.79 21.84
CA GLN A 55 -9.82 -28.12 21.32
C GLN A 55 -11.05 -28.78 20.69
N ALA A 56 -12.21 -28.67 21.34
CA ALA A 56 -13.47 -29.22 20.83
C ALA A 56 -13.89 -28.63 19.47
N SER A 57 -13.64 -27.34 19.24
CA SER A 57 -13.89 -26.71 17.93
C SER A 57 -12.97 -27.26 16.86
N LEU A 58 -11.67 -27.40 17.18
CA LEU A 58 -10.67 -27.95 16.27
C LEU A 58 -10.98 -29.41 15.91
N GLU A 59 -11.34 -30.23 16.89
CA GLU A 59 -11.76 -31.62 16.67
C GLU A 59 -13.03 -31.70 15.79
N ALA A 60 -14.00 -30.80 16.02
CA ALA A 60 -15.19 -30.72 15.19
C ALA A 60 -14.86 -30.36 13.73
N TRP A 61 -13.95 -29.40 13.51
CA TRP A 61 -13.51 -29.04 12.16
C TRP A 61 -12.71 -30.16 11.47
N LEU A 62 -11.81 -30.83 12.20
CA LEU A 62 -11.08 -31.99 11.71
C LEU A 62 -12.03 -33.11 11.29
N LYS A 63 -12.99 -33.45 12.16
CA LYS A 63 -13.99 -34.48 11.87
C LYS A 63 -14.85 -34.10 10.66
N ALA A 64 -15.32 -32.85 10.60
CA ALA A 64 -16.12 -32.36 9.48
C ALA A 64 -15.37 -32.44 8.14
N TYR A 65 -14.06 -32.18 8.12
CA TYR A 65 -13.26 -32.36 6.92
C TYR A 65 -13.10 -33.85 6.57
N LEU A 66 -12.66 -34.68 7.52
CA LEU A 66 -12.30 -36.07 7.30
C LEU A 66 -13.47 -36.95 6.85
N VAL A 67 -14.69 -36.71 7.36
CA VAL A 67 -15.90 -37.44 6.92
C VAL A 67 -16.18 -37.25 5.42
N ASN A 68 -15.75 -36.13 4.84
CA ASN A 68 -15.99 -35.78 3.44
C ASN A 68 -14.83 -36.15 2.51
N VAL A 69 -13.79 -36.82 3.02
CA VAL A 69 -12.62 -37.25 2.22
C VAL A 69 -12.95 -38.57 1.50
N PRO A 70 -13.00 -38.61 0.15
CA PRO A 70 -13.40 -39.81 -0.60
C PRO A 70 -12.50 -41.03 -0.38
N GLU A 71 -11.23 -40.81 -0.05
CA GLU A 71 -10.25 -41.87 0.19
C GLU A 71 -10.47 -42.62 1.53
N LEU A 72 -11.35 -42.10 2.41
CA LEU A 72 -11.68 -42.73 3.68
C LEU A 72 -13.00 -43.51 3.59
N PRO A 73 -13.09 -44.74 4.14
CA PRO A 73 -14.34 -45.50 4.14
C PRO A 73 -15.42 -44.78 4.94
N ALA A 74 -16.64 -44.68 4.38
CA ALA A 74 -17.78 -43.95 4.97
C ALA A 74 -18.24 -44.46 6.36
N ALA A 75 -17.77 -45.64 6.79
CA ALA A 75 -18.11 -46.26 8.07
C ALA A 75 -16.98 -46.18 9.13
N VAL A 76 -15.92 -45.39 8.88
CA VAL A 76 -14.86 -45.18 9.86
C VAL A 76 -15.35 -44.25 10.97
N ASP A 77 -15.32 -44.73 12.22
CA ASP A 77 -15.45 -43.86 13.38
C ASP A 77 -14.19 -43.01 13.51
N ILE A 78 -14.30 -41.71 13.22
CA ILE A 78 -13.19 -40.77 13.25
C ILE A 78 -13.01 -40.28 14.68
N ASP A 79 -11.95 -40.77 15.32
CA ASP A 79 -11.39 -40.24 16.55
C ASP A 79 -10.59 -38.95 16.24
N ALA A 80 -11.27 -37.82 16.32
CA ALA A 80 -10.69 -36.52 16.02
C ALA A 80 -9.64 -36.06 17.04
N GLU A 81 -9.75 -36.51 18.30
CA GLU A 81 -8.77 -36.21 19.35
C GLU A 81 -7.46 -36.93 19.03
N ALA A 82 -7.51 -38.22 18.67
CA ALA A 82 -6.32 -38.97 18.26
C ALA A 82 -5.65 -38.34 17.02
N VAL A 83 -6.44 -37.92 16.03
CA VAL A 83 -5.91 -37.21 14.84
C VAL A 83 -5.26 -35.88 15.22
N LEU A 84 -5.88 -35.10 16.10
CA LEU A 84 -5.30 -33.85 16.57
C LEU A 84 -3.95 -34.08 17.26
N GLN A 85 -3.88 -35.06 18.16
CA GLN A 85 -2.63 -35.41 18.85
C GLN A 85 -1.55 -35.87 17.87
N GLU A 86 -1.93 -36.61 16.81
CA GLU A 86 -1.03 -36.96 15.72
C GLU A 86 -0.51 -35.72 14.98
N ILE A 87 -1.37 -34.77 14.63
CA ILE A 87 -0.97 -33.54 13.93
C ILE A 87 -0.02 -32.70 14.79
N VAL A 88 -0.31 -32.53 16.08
CA VAL A 88 0.51 -31.75 17.03
C VAL A 88 1.87 -32.42 17.21
N ALA A 89 1.89 -33.74 17.42
CA ALA A 89 3.13 -34.50 17.58
C ALA A 89 3.96 -34.56 16.29
N GLN A 90 3.31 -34.47 15.12
CA GLN A 90 3.97 -34.61 13.83
C GLN A 90 4.42 -33.28 13.25
N HIS A 91 3.54 -32.32 13.05
CA HIS A 91 3.91 -31.17 12.22
C HIS A 91 4.17 -29.91 13.04
N GLY A 92 3.72 -29.86 14.30
CA GLY A 92 3.75 -28.61 15.06
C GLY A 92 3.01 -27.48 14.34
N ILE A 93 2.04 -27.82 13.47
CA ILE A 93 1.19 -26.84 12.77
C ILE A 93 0.23 -26.20 13.75
N PHE A 94 -0.28 -26.99 14.69
CA PHE A 94 -1.03 -26.50 15.84
C PHE A 94 -0.17 -26.55 17.09
N ALA A 95 -0.36 -25.57 17.96
CA ALA A 95 0.25 -25.49 19.27
C ALA A 95 -0.84 -25.31 20.34
N GLU A 96 -0.72 -26.05 21.44
CA GLU A 96 -1.53 -25.85 22.64
C GLU A 96 -1.01 -24.61 23.37
N GLN A 97 -1.88 -23.61 23.55
CA GLN A 97 -1.54 -22.34 24.21
C GLN A 97 -1.83 -22.39 25.71
N ALA A 98 -2.90 -23.08 26.06
CA ALA A 98 -3.32 -23.40 27.42
C ALA A 98 -4.16 -24.67 27.38
N ARG A 99 -4.47 -25.24 28.54
CA ARG A 99 -5.24 -26.49 28.63
C ARG A 99 -6.52 -26.43 27.79
N HIS A 100 -6.62 -27.30 26.78
CA HIS A 100 -7.74 -27.37 25.82
C HIS A 100 -7.95 -26.13 24.93
N LEU A 101 -6.93 -25.28 24.77
CA LEU A 101 -6.92 -24.14 23.86
C LEU A 101 -5.76 -24.27 22.87
N PHE A 102 -6.09 -24.26 21.58
CA PHE A 102 -5.16 -24.44 20.48
C PHE A 102 -5.11 -23.22 19.57
N SER A 103 -4.04 -23.12 18.80
CA SER A 103 -3.86 -22.12 17.74
C SER A 103 -2.98 -22.73 16.66
N PHE A 104 -2.92 -22.09 15.49
CA PHE A 104 -1.78 -22.34 14.60
C PHE A 104 -0.50 -21.92 15.32
N ALA A 105 0.60 -22.66 15.12
CA ALA A 105 1.87 -22.37 15.78
C ALA A 105 2.41 -20.97 15.44
N HIS A 106 2.03 -20.44 14.27
CA HIS A 106 2.25 -19.06 13.89
C HIS A 106 1.01 -18.49 13.17
N LEU A 107 0.68 -17.22 13.46
CA LEU A 107 -0.41 -16.51 12.79
C LEU A 107 -0.23 -16.50 11.27
N THR A 108 1.01 -16.34 10.79
CA THR A 108 1.33 -16.35 9.35
C THR A 108 0.97 -17.67 8.67
N PHE A 109 1.00 -18.80 9.39
CA PHE A 109 0.52 -20.07 8.83
C PHE A 109 -1.00 -20.07 8.71
N GLN A 110 -1.71 -19.53 9.68
CA GLN A 110 -3.16 -19.36 9.60
C GLN A 110 -3.54 -18.43 8.44
N GLU A 111 -2.88 -17.28 8.30
CA GLU A 111 -3.11 -16.32 7.21
C GLU A 111 -2.84 -16.95 5.84
N TYR A 112 -1.73 -17.68 5.70
CA TYR A 112 -1.39 -18.39 4.46
C TYR A 112 -2.41 -19.48 4.11
N TYR A 113 -2.77 -20.34 5.07
CA TYR A 113 -3.73 -21.41 4.82
C TYR A 113 -5.13 -20.87 4.53
N ALA A 114 -5.55 -19.78 5.18
CA ALA A 114 -6.80 -19.10 4.87
C ALA A 114 -6.78 -18.51 3.44
N ALA A 115 -5.69 -17.87 3.04
CA ALA A 115 -5.52 -17.34 1.68
C ALA A 115 -5.51 -18.45 0.62
N SER A 116 -4.79 -19.55 0.89
CA SER A 116 -4.77 -20.74 0.03
C SER A 116 -6.17 -21.34 -0.15
N TYR A 117 -6.97 -21.40 0.93
CA TYR A 117 -8.35 -21.86 0.83
C TYR A 117 -9.20 -20.99 -0.10
N VAL A 118 -9.07 -19.66 0.01
CA VAL A 118 -9.77 -18.71 -0.87
C VAL A 118 -9.33 -18.89 -2.31
N ALA A 119 -8.03 -18.94 -2.56
CA ALA A 119 -7.45 -19.06 -3.90
C ALA A 119 -7.86 -20.37 -4.60
N GLU A 120 -7.87 -21.49 -3.88
CA GLU A 120 -8.26 -22.80 -4.42
C GLU A 120 -9.78 -22.93 -4.63
N SER A 121 -10.59 -22.33 -3.74
CA SER A 121 -12.05 -22.51 -3.79
C SER A 121 -12.72 -21.59 -4.80
N MET A 122 -12.22 -20.34 -4.93
CA MET A 122 -12.66 -19.25 -5.79
C MET A 122 -14.15 -19.26 -6.22
N ASN A 123 -15.02 -19.62 -5.28
CA ASN A 123 -16.46 -19.65 -5.50
C ASN A 123 -17.08 -18.35 -5.00
N ALA A 124 -18.27 -18.00 -5.51
CA ALA A 124 -18.89 -16.72 -5.24
C ALA A 124 -19.02 -16.41 -3.74
N GLY A 125 -19.48 -17.38 -2.94
CA GLY A 125 -19.74 -17.20 -1.51
C GLY A 125 -18.49 -16.99 -0.65
N VAL A 126 -17.41 -17.75 -0.91
CA VAL A 126 -16.13 -17.55 -0.19
C VAL A 126 -15.54 -16.18 -0.51
N LEU A 127 -15.61 -15.77 -1.79
CA LEU A 127 -15.10 -14.47 -2.21
C LEU A 127 -15.97 -13.33 -1.66
N ASP A 128 -17.30 -13.44 -1.66
CA ASP A 128 -18.20 -12.44 -1.05
C ASP A 128 -17.89 -12.25 0.44
N THR A 129 -17.65 -13.36 1.15
CA THR A 129 -17.27 -13.33 2.57
C THR A 129 -15.95 -12.59 2.77
N LEU A 130 -14.93 -12.88 1.95
CA LEU A 130 -13.64 -12.18 2.03
C LEU A 130 -13.81 -10.68 1.75
N LEU A 131 -14.55 -10.31 0.70
CA LEU A 131 -14.73 -8.90 0.30
C LEU A 131 -15.51 -8.07 1.32
N ALA A 132 -16.34 -8.69 2.15
CA ALA A 132 -16.98 -8.00 3.28
C ALA A 132 -15.95 -7.48 4.31
N HIS A 133 -14.72 -8.00 4.28
CA HIS A 133 -13.61 -7.61 5.14
C HIS A 133 -12.58 -6.69 4.46
N VAL A 134 -12.93 -6.01 3.36
CA VAL A 134 -12.00 -5.14 2.61
C VAL A 134 -11.45 -3.96 3.45
N THR A 135 -12.16 -3.53 4.49
CA THR A 135 -11.72 -2.50 5.44
C THR A 135 -11.16 -3.06 6.75
N ASP A 136 -11.15 -4.38 6.93
CA ASP A 136 -10.69 -5.02 8.16
C ASP A 136 -9.18 -5.30 8.10
N ALA A 137 -8.41 -4.58 8.92
CA ALA A 137 -6.96 -4.70 8.99
C ALA A 137 -6.48 -6.13 9.32
N LYS A 138 -7.29 -6.95 10.00
CA LYS A 138 -6.92 -8.35 10.30
C LYS A 138 -6.83 -9.19 9.03
N TRP A 139 -7.68 -8.93 8.05
CA TRP A 139 -7.70 -9.69 6.79
C TRP A 139 -6.64 -9.24 5.80
N ARG A 140 -5.92 -8.15 6.09
CA ARG A 140 -4.97 -7.52 5.18
C ARG A 140 -4.00 -8.53 4.54
N GLU A 141 -3.39 -9.38 5.35
CA GLU A 141 -2.42 -10.37 4.86
C GLU A 141 -3.08 -11.47 4.04
N VAL A 142 -4.30 -11.89 4.40
CA VAL A 142 -5.07 -12.90 3.65
C VAL A 142 -5.37 -12.42 2.23
N PHE A 143 -5.75 -11.15 2.04
CA PHE A 143 -5.95 -10.59 0.70
C PHE A 143 -4.67 -10.54 -0.12
N LEU A 144 -3.55 -10.05 0.46
CA LEU A 144 -2.27 -9.98 -0.23
C LEU A 144 -1.77 -11.35 -0.66
N LEU A 145 -1.84 -12.32 0.26
CA LEU A 145 -1.46 -13.69 -0.03
C LEU A 145 -2.39 -14.29 -1.08
N THR A 146 -3.71 -14.08 -1.00
CA THR A 146 -4.67 -14.55 -2.03
C THR A 146 -4.33 -13.97 -3.41
N ALA A 147 -4.07 -12.67 -3.49
CA ALA A 147 -3.66 -11.99 -4.72
C ALA A 147 -2.37 -12.58 -5.32
N SER A 148 -1.41 -12.95 -4.47
CA SER A 148 -0.13 -13.57 -4.89
C SER A 148 -0.23 -15.05 -5.25
N LEU A 149 -1.17 -15.79 -4.66
CA LEU A 149 -1.36 -17.23 -4.87
C LEU A 149 -2.16 -17.54 -6.13
N LEU A 150 -2.92 -16.58 -6.64
CA LEU A 150 -3.73 -16.77 -7.84
C LEU A 150 -2.86 -16.77 -9.10
N PRO A 151 -3.01 -17.78 -9.99
CA PRO A 151 -2.34 -17.77 -11.28
C PRO A 151 -2.72 -16.56 -12.15
N ASP A 152 -3.96 -16.09 -12.01
CA ASP A 152 -4.46 -14.83 -12.55
C ASP A 152 -5.45 -14.22 -11.55
N ALA A 153 -5.08 -13.07 -10.98
CA ALA A 153 -5.88 -12.38 -9.97
C ALA A 153 -6.91 -11.39 -10.57
N THR A 154 -7.04 -11.32 -11.90
CA THR A 154 -7.90 -10.32 -12.58
C THR A 154 -9.33 -10.31 -12.00
N MET A 155 -10.00 -11.47 -11.94
CA MET A 155 -11.35 -11.56 -11.38
C MET A 155 -11.42 -11.16 -9.91
N PHE A 156 -10.43 -11.57 -9.10
CA PHE A 156 -10.35 -11.24 -7.68
C PHE A 156 -10.23 -9.73 -7.48
N LEU A 157 -9.33 -9.08 -8.22
CA LEU A 157 -9.11 -7.65 -8.16
C LEU A 157 -10.31 -6.85 -8.69
N GLU A 158 -10.95 -7.29 -9.77
CA GLU A 158 -12.18 -6.63 -10.24
C GLU A 158 -13.31 -6.68 -9.22
N ARG A 159 -13.47 -7.82 -8.55
CA ARG A 159 -14.43 -8.02 -7.47
C ARG A 159 -14.09 -7.14 -6.26
N MET A 160 -12.82 -7.06 -5.89
CA MET A 160 -12.33 -6.19 -4.81
C MET A 160 -12.56 -4.71 -5.14
N LEU A 161 -12.21 -4.26 -6.34
CA LEU A 161 -12.44 -2.89 -6.79
C LEU A 161 -13.93 -2.53 -6.77
N ARG A 162 -14.83 -3.46 -7.17
CA ARG A 162 -16.28 -3.26 -7.04
C ARG A 162 -16.71 -3.10 -5.57
N ALA A 163 -16.16 -3.89 -4.66
CA ALA A 163 -16.47 -3.77 -3.24
C ALA A 163 -15.99 -2.41 -2.68
N VAL A 164 -14.78 -1.98 -3.02
CA VAL A 164 -14.22 -0.67 -2.64
C VAL A 164 -15.08 0.47 -3.19
N ASN A 165 -15.43 0.44 -4.48
CA ASN A 165 -16.30 1.45 -5.10
C ASN A 165 -17.71 1.47 -4.49
N GLY A 166 -18.22 0.30 -4.07
CA GLY A 166 -19.48 0.18 -3.35
C GLY A 166 -19.52 0.95 -2.03
N MET A 167 -18.37 1.23 -1.40
CA MET A 167 -18.29 2.08 -0.20
C MET A 167 -18.67 3.53 -0.53
N ALA A 168 -18.02 4.12 -1.53
CA ALA A 168 -18.27 5.50 -1.96
C ALA A 168 -19.70 5.70 -2.49
N MET A 169 -20.32 4.66 -3.06
CA MET A 169 -21.69 4.72 -3.58
C MET A 169 -22.77 4.80 -2.48
N GLN A 170 -22.43 4.54 -1.21
CA GLN A 170 -23.40 4.56 -0.10
C GLN A 170 -23.82 5.98 0.31
N ALA A 171 -22.94 6.96 0.12
CA ALA A 171 -23.22 8.35 0.44
C ALA A 171 -23.34 9.20 -0.82
N THR A 172 -24.47 9.90 -0.98
CA THR A 172 -24.76 10.68 -2.18
C THR A 172 -23.71 11.75 -2.45
N ARG A 173 -23.20 12.43 -1.40
CA ARG A 173 -22.19 13.47 -1.54
C ARG A 173 -20.82 12.91 -1.93
N VAL A 174 -20.39 11.83 -1.26
CA VAL A 174 -19.12 11.15 -1.59
C VAL A 174 -19.17 10.60 -3.02
N LYS A 175 -20.27 9.93 -3.42
CA LYS A 175 -20.49 9.48 -4.79
C LYS A 175 -20.34 10.63 -5.80
N ALA A 176 -21.04 11.75 -5.56
CA ALA A 176 -20.98 12.90 -6.45
C ALA A 176 -19.56 13.45 -6.58
N LEU A 177 -18.82 13.55 -5.45
CA LEU A 177 -17.43 13.98 -5.46
C LEU A 177 -16.53 13.05 -6.28
N VAL A 178 -16.65 11.72 -6.11
CA VAL A 178 -15.85 10.74 -6.88
C VAL A 178 -16.13 10.87 -8.38
N GLN A 179 -17.39 11.09 -8.76
CA GLN A 179 -17.79 11.25 -10.17
C GLN A 179 -17.18 12.52 -10.77
N VAL A 180 -17.32 13.65 -10.08
CA VAL A 180 -16.74 14.93 -10.54
C VAL A 180 -15.21 14.84 -10.64
N ILE A 181 -14.54 14.21 -9.66
CA ILE A 181 -13.09 13.98 -9.72
C ILE A 181 -12.72 13.12 -10.93
N GLY A 182 -13.52 12.09 -11.24
CA GLY A 182 -13.34 11.23 -12.41
C GLY A 182 -13.44 12.01 -13.73
N GLU A 183 -14.49 12.81 -13.89
CA GLU A 183 -14.71 13.67 -15.07
C GLU A 183 -13.55 14.66 -15.25
N ARG A 184 -13.16 15.34 -14.18
CA ARG A 184 -12.11 16.37 -14.19
C ARG A 184 -10.72 15.79 -14.45
N ALA A 185 -10.47 14.56 -14.00
CA ALA A 185 -9.23 13.88 -14.33
C ALA A 185 -9.16 13.54 -15.82
N GLY A 186 -10.28 13.18 -16.44
CA GLY A 186 -10.38 12.96 -17.88
C GLY A 186 -10.12 14.20 -18.73
N GLU A 187 -10.42 15.39 -18.19
CA GLU A 187 -10.19 16.69 -18.83
C GLU A 187 -8.77 17.26 -18.61
N SER A 188 -8.02 16.70 -17.65
CA SER A 188 -6.74 17.24 -17.20
C SER A 188 -5.66 17.19 -18.28
N GLN A 189 -4.83 18.23 -18.32
CA GLN A 189 -3.68 18.33 -19.22
C GLN A 189 -2.34 18.19 -18.48
N ALA A 190 -2.37 17.71 -17.24
CA ALA A 190 -1.19 17.61 -16.37
C ALA A 190 -0.17 16.55 -16.79
N GLY A 191 -0.46 15.70 -17.79
CA GLY A 191 0.49 14.73 -18.33
C GLY A 191 0.80 13.54 -17.41
N TYR A 192 0.07 13.40 -16.30
CA TYR A 192 0.15 12.26 -15.38
C TYR A 192 -0.86 11.16 -15.77
N ILE A 193 -0.63 9.94 -15.28
CA ILE A 193 -1.61 8.86 -15.43
C ILE A 193 -2.91 9.20 -14.69
N GLN A 194 -4.04 8.74 -15.24
CA GLN A 194 -5.38 9.06 -14.76
C GLN A 194 -5.61 8.75 -13.25
N PRO A 195 -5.17 7.59 -12.71
CA PRO A 195 -5.30 7.29 -11.28
C PRO A 195 -4.55 8.26 -10.38
N ALA A 196 -3.42 8.76 -10.86
CA ALA A 196 -2.64 9.76 -10.17
C ALA A 196 -3.49 11.05 -10.11
N ILE A 197 -3.92 11.60 -11.24
CA ILE A 197 -4.67 12.87 -11.26
C ILE A 197 -5.87 12.84 -10.30
N ARG A 198 -6.64 11.74 -10.32
CA ARG A 198 -7.78 11.54 -9.40
C ARG A 198 -7.36 11.53 -7.94
N LEU A 199 -6.28 10.83 -7.60
CA LEU A 199 -5.74 10.83 -6.24
C LEU A 199 -5.40 12.25 -5.77
N HIS A 200 -4.78 13.05 -6.62
CA HIS A 200 -4.38 14.40 -6.24
C HIS A 200 -5.59 15.29 -5.96
N TYR A 201 -6.63 15.21 -6.80
CA TYR A 201 -7.91 15.87 -6.54
C TYR A 201 -8.58 15.39 -5.26
N PHE A 202 -8.61 14.08 -5.01
CA PHE A 202 -9.16 13.50 -3.77
C PHE A 202 -8.44 13.98 -2.52
N ALA A 203 -7.11 13.98 -2.54
CA ALA A 203 -6.30 14.45 -1.43
C ALA A 203 -6.60 15.92 -1.11
N ARG A 204 -6.74 16.76 -2.15
CA ARG A 204 -7.11 18.17 -1.94
C ARG A 204 -8.52 18.34 -1.39
N ALA A 205 -9.47 17.53 -1.85
CA ALA A 205 -10.84 17.55 -1.34
C ALA A 205 -10.90 17.16 0.15
N LEU A 206 -10.09 16.18 0.58
CA LEU A 206 -9.92 15.83 1.99
C LEU A 206 -9.28 16.97 2.80
N ASP A 207 -8.25 17.62 2.25
CA ASP A 207 -7.60 18.78 2.89
C ASP A 207 -8.54 20.00 3.00
N PHE A 208 -9.55 20.12 2.14
CA PHE A 208 -10.57 21.19 2.26
C PHE A 208 -11.42 21.03 3.52
N ASP A 209 -11.71 19.80 3.93
CA ASP A 209 -12.46 19.51 5.16
C ASP A 209 -11.61 19.70 6.43
N ARG A 210 -10.28 19.60 6.30
CA ARG A 210 -9.33 19.58 7.43
C ARG A 210 -8.35 20.75 7.40
N ASP A 211 -8.70 21.83 8.10
CA ASP A 211 -7.78 22.93 8.40
C ASP A 211 -6.66 22.55 9.41
N ARG A 212 -6.25 21.27 9.58
CA ARG A 212 -5.15 20.84 10.48
C ARG A 212 -4.63 19.39 10.28
N ASP A 213 -3.39 19.31 9.79
CA ASP A 213 -2.26 18.51 10.32
C ASP A 213 -2.25 16.97 10.38
N ARG A 214 -3.19 16.19 9.81
CA ARG A 214 -3.09 14.71 9.96
C ARG A 214 -3.09 13.79 8.75
N GLU A 215 -3.31 14.26 7.52
CA GLU A 215 -3.54 13.31 6.41
C GLU A 215 -2.49 13.27 5.32
N VAL A 216 -1.38 13.96 5.53
CA VAL A 216 -0.38 14.05 4.49
C VAL A 216 0.27 12.66 4.24
N ASP A 217 0.19 11.68 5.14
CA ASP A 217 0.81 10.36 4.95
C ASP A 217 0.11 9.40 3.98
N LEU A 218 -1.22 9.43 3.85
CA LEU A 218 -1.95 8.51 2.95
C LEU A 218 -1.88 9.00 1.49
N ALA A 219 -2.14 10.28 1.27
CA ALA A 219 -1.93 10.94 -0.02
C ALA A 219 -0.45 10.88 -0.45
N ARG A 220 0.51 11.09 0.48
CA ARG A 220 1.94 10.86 0.23
C ARG A 220 2.18 9.42 -0.21
N ALA A 221 1.65 8.40 0.48
CA ALA A 221 1.92 7.00 0.18
C ALA A 221 1.44 6.56 -1.21
N ILE A 222 0.25 6.99 -1.63
CA ILE A 222 -0.27 6.67 -2.97
C ILE A 222 0.42 7.56 -4.03
N ALA A 223 0.79 8.80 -3.70
CA ALA A 223 1.63 9.65 -4.54
C ALA A 223 3.05 9.10 -4.75
N ARG A 224 3.62 8.39 -3.76
CA ARG A 224 4.87 7.60 -3.89
C ARG A 224 4.73 6.49 -4.92
N ALA A 225 3.56 5.86 -4.97
CA ALA A 225 3.28 4.74 -5.85
C ALA A 225 2.89 5.15 -7.28
N LEU A 226 2.23 6.31 -7.45
CA LEU A 226 1.65 6.78 -8.71
C LEU A 226 2.37 8.01 -9.32
N ASP A 227 3.68 8.14 -9.11
CA ASP A 227 4.58 9.09 -9.81
C ASP A 227 4.55 10.58 -9.36
N PHE A 228 3.74 10.95 -8.37
CA PHE A 228 3.66 12.35 -7.88
C PHE A 228 4.78 12.79 -6.95
N ASP A 229 5.40 11.83 -6.27
CA ASP A 229 6.37 12.12 -5.22
C ASP A 229 7.62 12.79 -5.77
N PHE A 230 7.91 12.58 -7.06
CA PHE A 230 9.05 13.16 -7.75
C PHE A 230 8.87 14.67 -7.95
N ALA A 231 7.83 15.10 -8.68
CA ALA A 231 7.60 16.53 -8.96
C ALA A 231 7.22 17.33 -7.70
N ARG A 232 6.49 16.72 -6.75
CA ARG A 232 6.18 17.34 -5.45
C ARG A 232 7.41 17.54 -4.57
N ALA A 233 8.32 16.56 -4.50
CA ALA A 233 9.57 16.71 -3.74
C ALA A 233 10.43 17.83 -4.34
N ILE A 234 10.53 17.87 -5.67
CA ILE A 234 11.20 18.97 -6.38
C ILE A 234 10.58 20.32 -6.00
N ALA A 235 9.25 20.46 -6.10
CA ALA A 235 8.55 21.71 -5.81
C ALA A 235 8.76 22.17 -4.35
N HIS A 236 8.68 21.25 -3.40
CA HIS A 236 8.88 21.52 -1.97
C HIS A 236 10.32 21.98 -1.66
N ASP A 237 11.32 21.28 -2.18
CA ASP A 237 12.71 21.55 -1.85
C ASP A 237 13.24 22.79 -2.59
N LEU A 238 12.74 23.07 -3.80
CA LEU A 238 12.96 24.35 -4.49
C LEU A 238 12.29 25.52 -3.77
N TYR A 239 11.08 25.33 -3.23
CA TYR A 239 10.42 26.34 -2.39
C TYR A 239 11.25 26.66 -1.15
N PHE A 240 11.76 25.62 -0.46
CA PHE A 240 12.63 25.78 0.69
C PHE A 240 13.94 26.52 0.33
N ALA A 241 14.56 26.19 -0.81
CA ALA A 241 15.72 26.92 -1.32
C ALA A 241 15.42 28.40 -1.61
N SER A 242 14.26 28.71 -2.21
CA SER A 242 13.82 30.09 -2.46
C SER A 242 13.53 30.86 -1.16
N ALA A 243 13.01 30.20 -0.12
CA ALA A 243 12.80 30.82 1.18
C ALA A 243 14.12 31.21 1.86
N LEU A 244 15.16 30.40 1.72
CA LEU A 244 16.52 30.71 2.20
C LEU A 244 17.11 31.92 1.47
N ASP A 245 16.90 32.04 0.14
CA ASP A 245 17.34 33.21 -0.63
C ASP A 245 16.67 34.50 -0.14
N ARG A 246 15.36 34.49 0.08
CA ARG A 246 14.65 35.65 0.63
C ARG A 246 15.15 36.02 2.01
N ALA A 247 15.41 35.04 2.87
CA ALA A 247 15.95 35.28 4.21
C ALA A 247 17.34 35.93 4.15
N ARG A 248 18.20 35.50 3.23
CA ARG A 248 19.52 36.10 2.97
C ARG A 248 19.38 37.54 2.50
N ASP A 249 18.53 37.79 1.51
CA ASP A 249 18.33 39.13 0.95
C ASP A 249 17.75 40.11 1.99
N ILE A 250 16.83 39.64 2.86
CA ILE A 250 16.32 40.40 4.00
C ILE A 250 17.42 40.70 5.02
N ALA A 251 18.27 39.71 5.34
CA ALA A 251 19.38 39.92 6.28
C ALA A 251 20.36 40.99 5.77
N LEU A 252 20.71 40.96 4.48
CA LEU A 252 21.57 41.96 3.85
C LEU A 252 20.90 43.34 3.73
N ALA A 253 19.61 43.39 3.38
CA ALA A 253 18.85 44.65 3.22
C ALA A 253 18.58 45.35 4.56
N ARG A 254 18.27 44.58 5.61
CA ARG A 254 18.03 45.11 6.96
C ARG A 254 19.28 45.77 7.55
N ASP A 255 20.45 45.26 7.20
CA ASP A 255 21.74 45.79 7.64
C ASP A 255 22.13 47.07 6.88
N LEU A 256 21.88 47.11 5.55
CA LEU A 256 22.04 48.32 4.72
C LEU A 256 21.19 49.49 5.23
N ALA A 257 20.01 49.18 5.79
CA ALA A 257 19.06 50.14 6.34
C ALA A 257 19.36 50.57 7.79
N LEU A 258 20.13 49.79 8.57
CA LEU A 258 20.34 50.01 10.01
C LEU A 258 21.79 50.35 10.41
N HIS A 259 22.77 50.32 9.48
CA HIS A 259 24.20 50.52 9.77
C HIS A 259 24.73 49.63 10.93
N LEU A 260 24.21 48.40 11.02
CA LEU A 260 24.65 47.39 12.00
C LEU A 260 25.94 46.69 11.53
N ASP A 261 26.54 45.87 12.40
CA ASP A 261 27.84 45.23 12.22
C ASP A 261 27.86 44.30 10.98
N LEU A 262 28.37 44.85 9.87
CA LEU A 262 28.45 44.23 8.54
C LEU A 262 29.09 42.82 8.52
N ALA A 263 29.90 42.49 9.53
CA ALA A 263 30.49 41.16 9.69
C ALA A 263 29.46 40.09 10.02
N ILE A 264 28.53 40.36 10.96
CA ILE A 264 27.53 39.39 11.43
C ILE A 264 26.52 39.08 10.33
N ALA A 265 26.09 40.10 9.59
CA ALA A 265 25.16 39.92 8.47
C ALA A 265 25.80 39.11 7.32
N ARG A 266 27.10 39.31 7.06
CA ARG A 266 27.86 38.53 6.06
C ARG A 266 28.04 37.08 6.49
N ASP A 267 28.33 36.84 7.76
CA ASP A 267 28.46 35.48 8.31
C ASP A 267 27.13 34.73 8.24
N LEU A 268 26.01 35.38 8.62
CA LEU A 268 24.67 34.80 8.50
C LEU A 268 24.28 34.54 7.03
N ALA A 269 24.56 35.48 6.12
CA ALA A 269 24.29 35.30 4.70
C ALA A 269 25.07 34.10 4.14
N ARG A 270 26.33 33.96 4.55
CA ARG A 270 27.19 32.82 4.17
C ARG A 270 26.68 31.49 4.74
N ASP A 271 26.22 31.46 5.98
CA ASP A 271 25.62 30.27 6.58
C ASP A 271 24.33 29.84 5.86
N LEU A 272 23.50 30.80 5.45
CA LEU A 272 22.29 30.56 4.65
C LEU A 272 22.63 30.04 3.25
N ASP A 273 23.65 30.58 2.58
CA ASP A 273 24.13 30.08 1.29
C ASP A 273 24.62 28.62 1.41
N PHE A 274 25.36 28.28 2.47
CA PHE A 274 25.79 26.90 2.73
C PHE A 274 24.62 25.96 3.06
N ALA A 275 23.63 26.42 3.83
CA ALA A 275 22.43 25.65 4.13
C ALA A 275 21.64 25.33 2.85
N ARG A 276 21.49 26.32 1.96
CA ARG A 276 20.85 26.17 0.65
C ARG A 276 21.61 25.18 -0.23
N ALA A 277 22.94 25.31 -0.32
CA ALA A 277 23.77 24.39 -1.10
C ALA A 277 23.61 22.93 -0.63
N ARG A 278 23.68 22.69 0.69
CA ARG A 278 23.47 21.34 1.25
C ARG A 278 22.09 20.77 0.94
N ALA A 279 21.04 21.59 1.05
CA ALA A 279 19.67 21.17 0.72
C ALA A 279 19.55 20.75 -0.75
N LEU A 280 20.11 21.55 -1.68
CA LEU A 280 20.07 21.24 -3.11
C LEU A 280 20.91 20.01 -3.48
N VAL A 281 22.02 19.75 -2.79
CA VAL A 281 22.81 18.52 -2.96
C VAL A 281 22.05 17.29 -2.45
N SER A 282 21.36 17.42 -1.32
CA SER A 282 20.48 16.34 -0.82
C SER A 282 19.36 16.05 -1.82
N LEU A 283 18.71 17.10 -2.33
CA LEU A 283 17.67 17.00 -3.35
C LEU A 283 18.19 16.26 -4.58
N GLN A 284 19.33 16.67 -5.16
CA GLN A 284 19.89 16.01 -6.35
C GLN A 284 20.09 14.50 -6.13
N LYS A 285 20.66 14.10 -4.99
CA LYS A 285 20.88 12.68 -4.67
C LYS A 285 19.57 11.90 -4.61
N ASP A 286 18.57 12.44 -3.92
CA ASP A 286 17.26 11.80 -3.78
C ASP A 286 16.55 11.68 -5.14
N LEU A 287 16.62 12.72 -5.99
CA LEU A 287 16.04 12.70 -7.32
C LEU A 287 16.71 11.67 -8.23
N VAL A 288 18.03 11.55 -8.20
CA VAL A 288 18.75 10.54 -8.98
C VAL A 288 18.29 9.12 -8.62
N VAL A 289 18.16 8.82 -7.32
CA VAL A 289 17.66 7.50 -6.87
C VAL A 289 16.23 7.26 -7.35
N ARG A 290 15.34 8.25 -7.24
CA ARG A 290 13.93 8.13 -7.66
C ARG A 290 13.80 8.00 -9.17
N CYS A 291 14.49 8.81 -9.96
CA CYS A 291 14.48 8.70 -11.42
C CYS A 291 14.88 7.30 -11.88
N ARG A 292 15.87 6.68 -11.21
CA ARG A 292 16.28 5.31 -11.50
C ARG A 292 15.18 4.29 -11.18
N GLN A 293 14.51 4.43 -10.03
CA GLN A 293 13.41 3.54 -9.63
C GLN A 293 12.21 3.66 -10.56
N GLN A 294 11.93 4.86 -11.08
CA GLN A 294 10.81 5.14 -11.98
C GLN A 294 11.15 4.97 -13.47
N GLY A 295 12.37 4.56 -13.82
CA GLY A 295 12.78 4.38 -15.22
C GLY A 295 12.91 5.69 -16.02
N ARG A 296 13.05 6.84 -15.36
CA ARG A 296 13.22 8.17 -15.97
C ARG A 296 14.68 8.40 -16.38
N VAL A 297 15.16 7.62 -17.36
CA VAL A 297 16.59 7.54 -17.73
C VAL A 297 17.16 8.90 -18.17
N ALA A 298 16.46 9.65 -19.02
CA ALA A 298 16.96 10.93 -19.51
C ALA A 298 17.16 11.97 -18.40
N LEU A 299 16.22 12.04 -17.45
CA LEU A 299 16.30 12.96 -16.32
C LEU A 299 17.31 12.48 -15.26
N HIS A 300 17.39 11.16 -15.04
CA HIS A 300 18.44 10.55 -14.22
C HIS A 300 19.83 10.98 -14.72
N ASP A 301 20.10 10.80 -16.01
CA ASP A 301 21.42 11.07 -16.59
C ASP A 301 21.74 12.57 -16.56
N ALA A 302 20.75 13.42 -16.86
CA ALA A 302 20.92 14.87 -16.79
C ALA A 302 21.21 15.35 -15.35
N LEU A 303 20.50 14.83 -14.35
CA LEU A 303 20.75 15.16 -12.94
C LEU A 303 22.09 14.61 -12.46
N ALA A 304 22.47 13.39 -12.85
CA ALA A 304 23.72 12.75 -12.47
C ALA A 304 24.96 13.45 -13.07
N ALA A 305 24.78 14.14 -14.21
CA ALA A 305 25.85 14.90 -14.87
C ALA A 305 26.18 16.23 -14.17
N ILE A 306 25.31 16.73 -13.28
CA ILE A 306 25.57 17.98 -12.55
C ILE A 306 26.59 17.72 -11.45
N GLN A 307 27.74 18.40 -11.55
CA GLN A 307 28.82 18.26 -10.59
C GLN A 307 28.46 18.88 -9.24
N VAL A 308 28.49 18.07 -8.18
CA VAL A 308 28.28 18.53 -6.80
C VAL A 308 29.44 19.45 -6.37
N PRO A 309 29.17 20.67 -5.87
CA PRO A 309 30.20 21.55 -5.34
C PRO A 309 30.82 21.00 -4.05
N ALA A 310 32.09 21.30 -3.81
CA ALA A 310 32.75 20.95 -2.54
C ALA A 310 32.13 21.73 -1.37
N ASP A 311 32.21 21.18 -0.15
CA ASP A 311 31.65 21.82 1.06
C ASP A 311 32.23 23.21 1.34
N SER A 312 33.44 23.50 0.85
CA SER A 312 34.12 24.79 0.98
C SER A 312 33.99 25.68 -0.26
N ALA A 313 33.09 25.36 -1.19
CA ALA A 313 32.93 26.12 -2.44
C ALA A 313 32.49 27.56 -2.19
N GLU A 314 32.91 28.46 -3.08
CA GLU A 314 32.47 29.85 -3.03
C GLU A 314 30.98 29.99 -3.40
N PRO A 315 30.25 30.99 -2.86
CA PRO A 315 28.83 31.18 -3.13
C PRO A 315 28.47 31.25 -4.62
N ALA A 316 29.35 31.82 -5.45
CA ALA A 316 29.17 31.88 -6.90
C ALA A 316 29.10 30.48 -7.53
N VAL A 317 29.92 29.53 -7.06
CA VAL A 317 29.92 28.14 -7.54
C VAL A 317 28.63 27.42 -7.10
N CYS A 318 28.21 27.64 -5.86
CA CYS A 318 26.94 27.10 -5.36
C CYS A 318 25.73 27.64 -6.12
N GLN A 319 25.76 28.91 -6.54
CA GLN A 319 24.69 29.50 -7.36
C GLN A 319 24.65 28.89 -8.76
N VAL A 320 25.79 28.72 -9.43
CA VAL A 320 25.85 28.05 -10.74
C VAL A 320 25.31 26.61 -10.67
N TYR A 321 25.66 25.89 -9.59
CA TYR A 321 25.10 24.57 -9.32
C TYR A 321 23.56 24.60 -9.15
N ALA A 322 23.04 25.57 -8.39
CA ALA A 322 21.61 25.73 -8.18
C ALA A 322 20.87 26.05 -9.50
N ASP A 323 21.43 26.93 -10.33
CA ASP A 323 20.86 27.31 -11.62
C ASP A 323 20.85 26.12 -12.59
N ALA A 324 21.92 25.31 -12.61
CA ALA A 324 21.99 24.09 -13.42
C ALA A 324 20.96 23.05 -12.98
N LEU A 325 20.77 22.86 -11.68
CA LEU A 325 19.75 21.97 -11.13
C LEU A 325 18.34 22.44 -11.49
N ALA A 326 18.05 23.73 -11.31
CA ALA A 326 16.77 24.33 -11.67
C ALA A 326 16.48 24.21 -13.17
N ALA A 327 17.45 24.53 -14.03
CA ALA A 327 17.31 24.41 -15.48
C ALA A 327 17.07 22.97 -15.93
N THR A 328 17.73 21.99 -15.30
CA THR A 328 17.55 20.56 -15.61
C THR A 328 16.15 20.08 -15.22
N VAL A 329 15.67 20.50 -14.06
CA VAL A 329 14.30 20.25 -13.61
C VAL A 329 13.28 20.93 -14.53
N ASP A 330 13.46 22.19 -14.87
CA ASP A 330 12.53 22.94 -15.71
C ASP A 330 12.46 22.35 -17.13
N ALA A 331 13.62 21.97 -17.70
CA ALA A 331 13.70 21.32 -19.01
C ALA A 331 13.01 19.96 -19.04
N SER A 332 12.85 19.29 -17.90
CA SER A 332 12.11 18.03 -17.82
C SER A 332 10.59 18.20 -18.00
N GLY A 333 10.07 19.42 -17.82
CA GLY A 333 8.64 19.70 -17.85
C GLY A 333 7.87 19.24 -16.62
N GLU A 334 8.49 18.49 -15.69
CA GLU A 334 7.85 17.94 -14.49
C GLU A 334 7.26 19.02 -13.57
N LEU A 335 8.00 20.11 -13.37
CA LEU A 335 7.53 21.20 -12.51
C LEU A 335 6.34 21.96 -13.15
N ALA A 336 6.35 22.09 -14.48
CA ALA A 336 5.26 22.72 -15.21
C ALA A 336 4.00 21.83 -15.23
N ALA A 337 4.17 20.53 -15.40
CA ALA A 337 3.11 19.53 -15.30
C ALA A 337 2.48 19.53 -13.89
N TYR A 338 3.31 19.53 -12.85
CA TYR A 338 2.83 19.58 -11.47
C TYR A 338 2.12 20.88 -11.12
N ARG A 339 2.66 22.04 -11.51
CA ARG A 339 1.98 23.34 -11.30
C ARG A 339 0.63 23.37 -12.01
N ARG A 340 0.55 22.88 -13.25
CA ARG A 340 -0.72 22.78 -13.97
C ARG A 340 -1.73 21.94 -13.21
N LEU A 341 -1.30 20.79 -12.68
CA LEU A 341 -2.17 19.96 -11.85
C LEU A 341 -2.64 20.69 -10.60
N GLN A 342 -1.75 21.43 -9.92
CA GLN A 342 -2.13 22.23 -8.75
C GLN A 342 -3.18 23.29 -9.11
N ASP A 343 -2.97 24.03 -10.20
CA ASP A 343 -3.91 25.04 -10.68
C ASP A 343 -5.27 24.42 -11.04
N GLU A 344 -5.28 23.30 -11.75
CA GLU A 344 -6.49 22.53 -12.08
C GLU A 344 -7.21 22.04 -10.80
N THR A 345 -6.45 21.65 -9.78
CA THR A 345 -6.97 21.16 -8.50
C THR A 345 -7.56 22.28 -7.65
N GLU A 346 -6.92 23.44 -7.62
CA GLU A 346 -7.45 24.62 -6.95
C GLU A 346 -8.74 25.11 -7.61
N ALA A 347 -8.78 25.12 -8.95
CA ALA A 347 -9.99 25.44 -9.71
C ALA A 347 -11.12 24.44 -9.43
N LEU A 348 -10.82 23.15 -9.31
CA LEU A 348 -11.78 22.12 -8.93
C LEU A 348 -12.39 22.39 -7.55
N VAL A 349 -11.55 22.62 -6.54
CA VAL A 349 -12.00 22.90 -5.16
C VAL A 349 -12.86 24.15 -5.10
N GLU A 350 -12.53 25.18 -5.87
CA GLU A 350 -13.35 26.39 -5.94
C GLU A 350 -14.70 26.14 -6.61
N THR A 351 -14.71 25.39 -7.72
CA THR A 351 -15.94 25.05 -8.46
C THR A 351 -16.87 24.19 -7.60
N GLU A 352 -16.32 23.21 -6.90
CA GLU A 352 -17.07 22.26 -6.07
C GLU A 352 -17.16 22.69 -4.60
N ARG A 353 -16.82 23.94 -4.28
CA ARG A 353 -16.82 24.50 -2.92
C ARG A 353 -18.16 24.28 -2.21
N SER A 354 -19.27 24.38 -2.94
CA SER A 354 -20.62 24.16 -2.40
C SER A 354 -20.85 22.69 -2.02
N LEU A 355 -20.40 21.74 -2.86
CA LEU A 355 -20.50 20.32 -2.56
C LEU A 355 -19.63 19.98 -1.35
N LEU A 356 -18.36 20.40 -1.36
CA LEU A 356 -17.41 20.15 -0.28
C LEU A 356 -17.86 20.76 1.05
N ALA A 357 -18.33 22.01 1.06
CA ALA A 357 -18.83 22.67 2.26
C ALA A 357 -20.13 22.06 2.80
N SER A 358 -20.85 21.27 2.00
CA SER A 358 -22.06 20.58 2.42
C SER A 358 -21.79 19.23 3.08
N MET A 359 -20.57 18.70 2.99
CA MET A 359 -20.18 17.40 3.55
C MET A 359 -20.17 17.44 5.07
N ASP A 360 -20.52 16.32 5.70
CA ASP A 360 -20.50 16.15 7.15
C ASP A 360 -19.41 15.17 7.61
N GLU A 361 -19.23 15.04 8.93
CA GLU A 361 -18.21 14.17 9.52
C GLU A 361 -18.33 12.69 9.08
N ASN A 362 -19.53 12.23 8.74
CA ASN A 362 -19.73 10.88 8.24
C ASN A 362 -19.24 10.75 6.79
N ASP A 363 -19.49 11.76 5.96
CA ASP A 363 -18.93 11.82 4.60
C ASP A 363 -17.39 11.83 4.64
N SER A 364 -16.78 12.63 5.54
CA SER A 364 -15.31 12.70 5.70
C SER A 364 -14.71 11.36 6.10
N ARG A 365 -15.29 10.70 7.12
CA ARG A 365 -14.85 9.36 7.54
C ARG A 365 -14.98 8.34 6.40
N LEU A 366 -16.06 8.38 5.63
CA LEU A 366 -16.25 7.47 4.51
C LEU A 366 -15.22 7.71 3.41
N MET A 367 -14.84 8.96 3.14
CA MET A 367 -13.77 9.27 2.19
C MET A 367 -12.43 8.73 2.66
N GLU A 368 -12.09 8.87 3.95
CA GLU A 368 -10.87 8.30 4.54
C GLU A 368 -10.84 6.76 4.41
N GLU A 369 -11.94 6.10 4.74
CA GLU A 369 -12.08 4.64 4.60
C GLU A 369 -11.99 4.21 3.13
N TYR A 370 -12.61 4.94 2.21
CA TYR A 370 -12.53 4.68 0.77
C TYR A 370 -11.10 4.83 0.24
N MET A 371 -10.37 5.86 0.69
CA MET A 371 -8.97 6.08 0.32
C MET A 371 -8.06 4.99 0.88
N ALA A 372 -8.28 4.57 2.14
CA ALA A 372 -7.52 3.48 2.76
C ALA A 372 -7.78 2.15 2.04
N ALA A 373 -9.04 1.83 1.72
CA ALA A 373 -9.42 0.64 0.99
C ALA A 373 -8.87 0.64 -0.45
N THR A 374 -8.84 1.81 -1.11
CA THR A 374 -8.23 1.98 -2.43
C THR A 374 -6.72 1.73 -2.41
N ARG A 375 -6.02 2.24 -1.39
CA ARG A 375 -4.59 1.95 -1.20
C ARG A 375 -4.35 0.46 -1.00
N PHE A 376 -5.17 -0.17 -0.17
CA PHE A 376 -5.06 -1.60 0.08
C PHE A 376 -5.31 -2.44 -1.18
N PHE A 377 -6.31 -2.06 -1.99
CA PHE A 377 -6.52 -2.63 -3.32
C PHE A 377 -5.26 -2.50 -4.20
N HIS A 378 -4.64 -1.31 -4.23
CA HIS A 378 -3.40 -1.09 -4.97
C HIS A 378 -2.25 -1.99 -4.45
N ASP A 379 -2.09 -2.15 -3.14
CA ASP A 379 -1.09 -3.07 -2.57
C ASP A 379 -1.29 -4.52 -3.07
N CYS A 380 -2.55 -4.99 -3.15
CA CYS A 380 -2.89 -6.29 -3.72
C CYS A 380 -2.55 -6.38 -5.21
N LEU A 381 -2.80 -5.32 -5.98
CA LEU A 381 -2.49 -5.26 -7.40
C LEU A 381 -0.96 -5.35 -7.64
N GLN A 382 -0.14 -4.78 -6.76
CA GLN A 382 1.32 -4.82 -6.90
C GLN A 382 1.90 -6.23 -6.76
N VAL A 383 1.33 -7.06 -5.88
CA VAL A 383 1.79 -8.45 -5.66
C VAL A 383 1.16 -9.47 -6.59
N ALA A 384 0.10 -9.09 -7.31
CA ALA A 384 -0.66 -9.97 -8.18
C ALA A 384 -0.13 -10.04 -9.61
N TYR A 385 -0.23 -11.21 -10.23
CA TYR A 385 -0.23 -11.33 -11.68
C TYR A 385 -1.63 -11.06 -12.25
N THR A 386 -1.70 -10.24 -13.30
CA THR A 386 -2.95 -9.89 -14.01
C THR A 386 -2.68 -9.77 -15.49
N ALA A 387 -3.60 -10.25 -16.33
CA ALA A 387 -3.44 -10.20 -17.78
C ALA A 387 -3.38 -8.76 -18.34
N ASP A 388 -4.17 -7.84 -17.79
CA ASP A 388 -4.18 -6.42 -18.17
C ASP A 388 -4.12 -5.52 -16.93
N ARG A 389 -2.90 -5.38 -16.38
CA ARG A 389 -2.68 -4.56 -15.18
C ARG A 389 -3.10 -3.10 -15.40
N ARG A 390 -2.80 -2.53 -16.57
CA ARG A 390 -3.07 -1.11 -16.85
C ARG A 390 -4.56 -0.81 -16.88
N ALA A 391 -5.38 -1.67 -17.48
CA ALA A 391 -6.82 -1.48 -17.48
C ALA A 391 -7.43 -1.51 -16.06
N ILE A 392 -6.85 -2.28 -15.15
CA ILE A 392 -7.26 -2.31 -13.73
C ILE A 392 -6.78 -1.04 -13.01
N GLU A 393 -5.51 -0.65 -13.21
CA GLU A 393 -4.94 0.57 -12.63
C GLU A 393 -5.74 1.81 -13.04
N ASP A 394 -6.09 1.94 -14.33
CA ASP A 394 -6.83 3.07 -14.88
C ASP A 394 -8.24 3.25 -14.29
N ARG A 395 -8.76 2.25 -13.58
CA ARG A 395 -10.07 2.31 -12.90
C ARG A 395 -9.98 2.66 -11.41
N ILE A 396 -8.77 2.80 -10.87
CA ILE A 396 -8.56 3.24 -9.48
C ILE A 396 -9.16 4.64 -9.28
N LEU A 397 -9.92 4.82 -8.19
CA LEU A 397 -10.64 6.06 -7.84
C LEU A 397 -11.68 6.49 -8.89
N THR A 398 -12.24 5.55 -9.66
CA THR A 398 -13.39 5.79 -10.54
C THR A 398 -14.54 4.90 -10.16
N LEU A 399 -15.76 5.44 -10.18
CA LEU A 399 -16.96 4.64 -10.05
C LEU A 399 -17.33 4.05 -11.41
N PRO A 400 -17.88 2.82 -11.45
CA PRO A 400 -18.48 2.30 -12.67
C PRO A 400 -19.71 3.13 -13.05
N ASP A 401 -19.96 3.24 -14.36
CA ASP A 401 -21.13 3.91 -14.94
C ASP A 401 -22.48 3.32 -14.46
#